data_AF-I1DSK7-F1
#
_entry.id   AF-I1DSK7-F1
#
_cell.length_a   1.000
_cell.length_b   1.000
_cell.length_c   1.000
_cell.angle_alpha   90.00
_cell.angle_beta   90.00
_cell.angle_gamma   90.00
#
_symmetry.space_group_name_H-M   'P 1'
#
loop_
_entity.id
_entity.type
_entity.pdbx_description
1 polymer ?
#
loop_
_entity_poly.entity_id
_entity_poly.type
_entity_poly.pdbx_seq_one_letter_code
_entity_poly.pdbx_strand_id
1 'polypeptide(L)'
;ILSPQSQYGSIPFTKYPEDIPDYVKQSFPEGYTWERIMNFEDGAVCTVSNDSSIQGNCFIYHVKLSGLNFPPNGPVMQKKTQGWEPNTERLFARDGMLIRNSLMALKLEGGGHYLCEFKSTYKAKKPVKMPGYHYVDRKLDVTNHNKDYTSVEQCEISIARKPVVA
;
A
#
# COMPACT_ATOMS: atom_id res chain seq x y z
N ILE A 1 0.09 6.57 9.66
CA ILE A 1 -1.03 5.79 9.06
C ILE A 1 -1.39 6.22 7.62
N LEU A 2 -1.23 7.50 7.23
CA LEU A 2 -1.60 7.99 5.89
C LEU A 2 -0.54 7.71 4.81
N SER A 3 0.74 7.60 5.20
CA SER A 3 1.87 7.41 4.28
C SER A 3 1.67 6.30 3.24
N PRO A 4 1.06 5.13 3.55
CA PRO A 4 0.86 4.07 2.56
C PRO A 4 -0.34 4.28 1.62
N GLN A 5 -1.08 5.38 1.75
CA GLN A 5 -2.19 5.70 0.83
C GLN A 5 -1.74 6.68 -0.27
N SER A 6 -0.58 7.31 -0.08
CA SER A 6 0.10 8.15 -1.07
C SER A 6 1.04 7.27 -1.92
N GLN A 7 2.30 7.11 -1.54
CA GLN A 7 3.30 6.39 -2.35
C GLN A 7 3.07 4.88 -2.44
N TYR A 8 2.77 4.21 -1.34
CA TYR A 8 2.41 2.78 -1.36
C TYR A 8 1.07 2.53 -2.07
N GLY A 9 0.27 3.59 -2.29
CA GLY A 9 -0.90 3.58 -3.18
C GLY A 9 -0.56 3.79 -4.66
N SER A 10 0.67 4.22 -4.98
CA SER A 10 1.18 4.52 -6.31
C SER A 10 1.77 3.28 -6.99
N ILE A 11 0.94 2.23 -7.08
CA ILE A 11 1.34 0.91 -7.57
C ILE A 11 1.96 0.86 -8.98
N PRO A 12 1.62 1.75 -9.94
CA PRO A 12 2.27 1.75 -11.26
C PRO A 12 3.80 1.82 -11.20
N PHE A 13 4.37 2.34 -10.10
CA PHE A 13 5.80 2.46 -9.85
C PHE A 13 6.44 1.22 -9.21
N THR A 14 5.85 0.04 -9.39
CA THR A 14 6.46 -1.25 -8.99
C THR A 14 7.30 -1.81 -10.13
N LYS A 15 8.54 -2.23 -9.86
CA LYS A 15 9.35 -2.96 -10.86
C LYS A 15 8.86 -4.40 -10.96
N TYR A 16 8.28 -4.77 -12.09
CA TYR A 16 7.91 -6.16 -12.41
C TYR A 16 8.96 -6.79 -13.33
N PRO A 17 9.36 -8.06 -13.10
CA PRO A 17 10.13 -8.82 -14.08
C PRO A 17 9.24 -9.19 -15.28
N GLU A 18 9.85 -9.41 -16.45
CA GLU A 18 9.12 -9.65 -17.70
C GLU A 18 8.23 -10.90 -17.66
N ASP A 19 8.56 -11.87 -16.82
CA ASP A 19 7.86 -13.15 -16.69
C ASP A 19 6.69 -13.13 -15.68
N ILE A 20 6.45 -11.99 -15.01
CA ILE A 20 5.27 -11.78 -14.16
C ILE A 20 4.40 -10.67 -14.78
N PRO A 21 3.17 -10.96 -15.23
CA PRO A 21 2.27 -9.95 -15.77
C PRO A 21 2.03 -8.80 -14.79
N ASP A 22 2.37 -7.57 -15.19
CA ASP A 22 2.10 -6.37 -14.40
C ASP A 22 0.63 -5.97 -14.55
N TYR A 23 -0.21 -6.44 -13.62
CA TYR A 23 -1.66 -6.18 -13.61
C TYR A 23 -2.00 -4.68 -13.69
N VAL A 24 -1.25 -3.85 -12.96
CA VAL A 24 -1.58 -2.42 -12.80
C VAL A 24 -1.15 -1.62 -14.01
N LYS A 25 0.06 -1.82 -14.54
CA LYS A 25 0.48 -1.11 -15.76
C LYS A 25 -0.41 -1.44 -16.96
N GLN A 26 -0.83 -2.71 -17.09
CA GLN A 26 -1.75 -3.14 -18.14
C GLN A 26 -3.13 -2.46 -18.07
N SER A 27 -3.54 -1.97 -16.89
CA SER A 27 -4.87 -1.36 -16.72
C SER A 27 -5.02 -0.01 -17.41
N PHE A 28 -3.91 0.67 -17.71
CA PHE A 28 -3.92 1.98 -18.37
C PHE A 28 -4.10 1.85 -19.90
N PRO A 29 -4.69 2.88 -20.57
CA PRO A 29 -5.04 4.20 -20.04
C PRO A 29 -6.34 4.28 -19.20
N GLU A 30 -7.21 3.28 -19.23
CA GLU A 30 -8.49 3.27 -18.50
C GLU A 30 -8.29 3.36 -16.98
N GLY A 31 -7.22 2.74 -16.47
CA GLY A 31 -6.79 2.77 -15.09
C GLY A 31 -7.44 1.69 -14.23
N TYR A 32 -7.44 1.90 -12.93
CA TYR A 32 -7.90 0.93 -11.96
C TYR A 32 -8.42 1.61 -10.69
N THR A 33 -9.14 0.86 -9.87
CA THR A 33 -9.46 1.24 -8.50
C THR A 33 -8.83 0.27 -7.53
N TRP A 34 -8.68 0.70 -6.27
CA TRP A 34 -8.38 -0.23 -5.19
C TRP A 34 -9.12 0.12 -3.91
N GLU A 35 -9.44 -0.92 -3.16
CA GLU A 35 -10.02 -0.84 -1.82
C GLU A 35 -9.07 -1.53 -0.85
N ARG A 36 -8.86 -0.93 0.33
CA ARG A 36 -7.99 -1.46 1.37
C ARG A 36 -8.68 -1.42 2.72
N ILE A 37 -8.48 -2.49 3.48
CA ILE A 37 -8.80 -2.58 4.90
C ILE A 37 -7.47 -2.69 5.66
N MET A 38 -7.35 -1.90 6.73
CA MET A 38 -6.21 -1.87 7.64
C MET A 38 -6.74 -2.22 9.03
N ASN A 39 -6.42 -3.40 9.55
CA ASN A 39 -6.82 -3.84 10.89
C ASN A 39 -5.62 -3.76 11.82
N PHE A 40 -5.64 -2.84 12.78
CA PHE A 40 -4.58 -2.68 13.76
C PHE A 40 -4.80 -3.61 14.97
N GLU A 41 -3.72 -4.00 15.63
CA GLU A 41 -3.78 -4.98 16.74
C GLU A 41 -4.54 -4.49 17.98
N ASP A 42 -4.71 -3.18 18.17
CA ASP A 42 -5.45 -2.57 19.27
C ASP A 42 -6.95 -2.36 18.95
N GLY A 43 -7.43 -2.94 17.84
CA GLY A 43 -8.82 -2.88 17.41
C GLY A 43 -9.18 -1.67 16.55
N ALA A 44 -8.23 -0.76 16.28
CA ALA A 44 -8.45 0.32 15.33
C ALA A 44 -8.58 -0.22 13.90
N VAL A 45 -9.42 0.42 13.10
CA VAL A 45 -9.68 0.02 11.71
C VAL A 45 -9.60 1.23 10.80
N CYS A 46 -8.98 1.07 9.63
CA CYS A 46 -9.15 1.99 8.52
C CYS A 46 -9.69 1.30 7.28
N THR A 47 -10.57 1.98 6.56
CA THR A 47 -10.98 1.64 5.20
C THR A 47 -10.51 2.74 4.26
N VAL A 48 -9.97 2.34 3.11
CA VAL A 48 -9.38 3.26 2.14
C VAL A 48 -9.83 2.86 0.75
N SER A 49 -10.20 3.84 -0.07
CA SER A 49 -10.55 3.65 -1.48
C SER A 49 -9.73 4.60 -2.34
N ASN A 50 -9.36 4.15 -3.53
CA ASN A 50 -8.69 4.95 -4.53
C ASN A 50 -9.29 4.75 -5.92
N ASP A 51 -9.35 5.84 -6.67
CA ASP A 51 -9.44 5.81 -8.13
C ASP A 51 -8.12 6.30 -8.74
N SER A 52 -7.54 5.51 -9.64
CA SER A 52 -6.32 5.80 -10.36
C SER A 52 -6.59 5.98 -11.85
N SER A 53 -6.14 7.09 -12.40
CA SER A 53 -6.22 7.41 -13.84
C SER A 53 -4.90 8.01 -14.34
N ILE A 54 -4.75 8.18 -15.65
CA ILE A 54 -3.58 8.80 -16.28
C ILE A 54 -4.02 9.90 -17.26
N GLN A 55 -3.33 11.05 -17.22
CA GLN A 55 -3.49 12.14 -18.18
C GLN A 55 -2.11 12.51 -18.73
N GLY A 56 -1.86 12.17 -20.00
CA GLY A 56 -0.54 12.32 -20.61
C GLY A 56 0.52 11.51 -19.85
N ASN A 57 1.47 12.21 -19.23
CA ASN A 57 2.55 11.64 -18.42
C ASN A 57 2.29 11.71 -16.90
N CYS A 58 1.09 12.10 -16.46
CA CYS A 58 0.76 12.31 -15.05
C CYS A 58 -0.31 11.31 -14.58
N PHE A 59 0.02 10.53 -13.55
CA PHE A 59 -0.98 9.72 -12.83
C PHE A 59 -1.77 10.59 -11.86
N ILE A 60 -3.07 10.36 -11.77
CA ILE A 60 -3.97 11.09 -10.88
C ILE A 60 -4.62 10.08 -9.93
N TYR A 61 -4.51 10.38 -8.64
CA TYR A 61 -5.01 9.52 -7.56
C TYR A 61 -6.04 10.28 -6.72
N HIS A 62 -7.27 9.76 -6.69
CA HIS A 62 -8.31 10.26 -5.79
C HIS A 62 -8.49 9.26 -4.65
N VAL A 63 -8.00 9.61 -3.46
CA VAL A 63 -7.99 8.73 -2.29
C VAL A 63 -8.98 9.23 -1.24
N LYS A 64 -9.73 8.31 -0.64
CA LYS A 64 -10.55 8.54 0.56
C LYS A 64 -10.12 7.55 1.64
N LEU A 65 -9.92 8.04 2.85
CA LEU A 65 -9.60 7.23 4.03
C LEU A 65 -10.61 7.53 5.13
N SER A 66 -11.14 6.49 5.75
CA SER A 66 -11.92 6.54 6.99
C SER A 66 -11.22 5.69 8.03
N GLY A 67 -10.81 6.29 9.15
CA GLY A 67 -10.12 5.60 10.24
C GLY A 67 -10.81 5.90 11.56
N LEU A 68 -11.07 4.87 12.35
CA LEU A 68 -11.82 4.97 13.60
C LEU A 68 -11.34 3.97 14.65
N ASN A 69 -11.78 4.17 15.89
CA ASN A 69 -11.44 3.35 17.07
C ASN A 69 -9.95 3.32 17.44
N PHE A 70 -9.15 4.29 17.00
CA PHE A 70 -7.81 4.47 17.56
C PHE A 70 -7.91 4.85 19.04
N PRO A 71 -7.27 4.10 19.96
CA PRO A 71 -7.26 4.46 21.37
C PRO A 71 -6.69 5.88 21.57
N PRO A 72 -7.32 6.76 22.37
CA PRO A 72 -6.82 8.12 22.59
C PRO A 72 -5.40 8.17 23.15
N ASN A 73 -5.02 7.17 23.96
CA ASN A 73 -3.69 7.01 24.52
C ASN A 73 -2.80 6.04 23.70
N GLY A 74 -3.28 5.58 22.55
CA GLY A 74 -2.57 4.65 21.67
C GLY A 74 -1.47 5.34 20.85
N PRO A 75 -0.57 4.55 20.24
CA PRO A 75 0.63 5.08 19.59
C PRO A 75 0.32 6.00 18.41
N VAL A 76 -0.80 5.80 17.71
CA VAL A 76 -1.22 6.67 16.60
C VAL A 76 -1.66 8.04 17.11
N MET A 77 -2.59 8.09 18.07
CA MET A 77 -3.14 9.35 18.59
C MET A 77 -2.09 10.15 19.36
N GLN A 78 -1.14 9.47 20.00
CA GLN A 78 -0.02 10.06 20.73
C GLN A 78 1.22 10.33 19.86
N LYS A 79 1.14 10.08 18.53
CA LYS A 79 2.23 10.30 17.56
C LYS A 79 3.55 9.60 17.95
N LYS A 80 3.48 8.38 18.49
CA LYS A 80 4.62 7.57 18.96
C LYS A 80 5.18 6.60 17.92
N THR A 81 4.77 6.72 16.66
CA THR A 81 5.20 5.83 15.57
C THR A 81 6.36 6.42 14.78
N GLN A 82 7.31 5.60 14.35
CA GLN A 82 8.58 6.00 13.72
C GLN A 82 8.76 5.41 12.31
N GLY A 83 7.67 5.36 11.54
CA GLY A 83 7.64 4.79 10.19
C GLY A 83 7.38 3.29 10.17
N TRP A 84 7.16 2.77 8.97
CA TRP A 84 6.87 1.36 8.73
C TRP A 84 8.14 0.55 8.57
N GLU A 85 8.09 -0.72 8.92
CA GLU A 85 9.11 -1.68 8.50
C GLU A 85 9.02 -1.97 6.99
N PRO A 86 10.15 -2.38 6.36
CA PRO A 86 10.08 -3.06 5.08
C PRO A 86 9.12 -4.25 5.15
N ASN A 87 8.34 -4.46 4.11
CA ASN A 87 7.30 -5.48 4.09
C ASN A 87 7.27 -6.21 2.77
N THR A 88 6.67 -7.40 2.80
CA THR A 88 6.42 -8.22 1.62
C THR A 88 4.93 -8.45 1.51
N GLU A 89 4.33 -7.95 0.43
CA GLU A 89 2.94 -8.25 0.10
C GLU A 89 2.86 -9.61 -0.60
N ARG A 90 1.85 -10.41 -0.25
CA ARG A 90 1.44 -11.62 -0.96
C ARG A 90 0.33 -11.28 -1.96
N LEU A 91 0.50 -11.69 -3.22
CA LEU A 91 -0.42 -11.35 -4.30
C LEU A 91 -0.92 -12.58 -5.04
N PHE A 92 -2.21 -12.58 -5.37
CA PHE A 92 -2.82 -13.62 -6.20
C PHE A 92 -4.05 -13.09 -6.96
N ALA A 93 -4.36 -13.73 -8.08
CA ALA A 93 -5.53 -13.44 -8.90
C ALA A 93 -6.79 -14.12 -8.33
N ARG A 94 -7.92 -13.42 -8.38
CA ARG A 94 -9.25 -13.97 -8.09
C ARG A 94 -10.30 -13.15 -8.83
N ASP A 95 -11.17 -13.80 -9.61
CA ASP A 95 -12.31 -13.17 -10.31
C ASP A 95 -11.94 -11.91 -11.12
N GLY A 96 -10.80 -11.95 -11.83
CA GLY A 96 -10.28 -10.81 -12.62
C GLY A 96 -9.66 -9.68 -11.79
N MET A 97 -9.64 -9.80 -10.46
CA MET A 97 -9.05 -8.86 -9.52
C MET A 97 -7.70 -9.37 -9.01
N LEU A 98 -6.83 -8.45 -8.61
CA LEU A 98 -5.60 -8.77 -7.90
C LEU A 98 -5.81 -8.52 -6.41
N ILE A 99 -5.67 -9.57 -5.59
CA ILE A 99 -5.79 -9.47 -4.14
C ILE A 99 -4.39 -9.44 -3.54
N ARG A 100 -4.16 -8.49 -2.62
CA ARG A 100 -2.91 -8.35 -1.88
C ARG A 100 -3.16 -8.42 -0.38
N ASN A 101 -2.30 -9.14 0.33
CA ASN A 101 -2.29 -9.14 1.79
C ASN A 101 -0.88 -8.86 2.29
N SER A 102 -0.77 -8.08 3.37
CA SER A 102 0.51 -7.76 4.00
C SER A 102 0.36 -7.74 5.51
N LEU A 103 1.38 -8.22 6.21
CA LEU A 103 1.55 -7.98 7.64
C LEU A 103 2.49 -6.80 7.79
N MET A 104 1.94 -5.67 8.21
CA MET A 104 2.65 -4.41 8.36
C MET A 104 3.00 -4.20 9.82
N ALA A 105 4.12 -3.52 10.07
CA ALA A 105 4.55 -3.14 11.42
C ALA A 105 5.03 -1.69 11.44
N LEU A 106 4.47 -0.88 12.33
CA LEU A 106 4.99 0.45 12.66
C LEU A 106 6.04 0.31 13.76
N LYS A 107 7.20 0.92 13.58
CA LYS A 107 8.20 1.04 14.65
C LYS A 107 7.69 2.02 15.71
N LEU A 108 7.96 1.73 16.98
CA LEU A 108 7.55 2.58 18.09
C LEU A 108 8.72 3.32 18.73
N GLU A 109 8.47 4.54 19.20
CA GLU A 109 9.38 5.27 20.08
C GLU A 109 9.65 4.44 21.35
N GLY A 110 10.91 4.22 21.70
CA GLY A 110 11.30 3.36 22.83
C GLY A 110 11.42 1.87 22.48
N GLY A 111 11.17 1.48 21.22
CA GLY A 111 11.30 0.11 20.72
C GLY A 111 9.98 -0.67 20.68
N GLY A 112 10.01 -1.80 19.99
CA GLY A 112 8.82 -2.61 19.70
C GLY A 112 8.08 -2.18 18.43
N HIS A 113 6.99 -2.89 18.16
CA HIS A 113 6.21 -2.75 16.93
C HIS A 113 4.72 -2.63 17.23
N TYR A 114 4.03 -1.86 16.41
CA TYR A 114 2.57 -1.78 16.36
C TYR A 114 2.07 -2.37 15.04
N LEU A 115 1.40 -3.50 15.13
CA LEU A 115 1.04 -4.37 14.02
C LEU A 115 -0.24 -3.91 13.33
N CYS A 116 -0.28 -4.12 12.01
CA CYS A 116 -1.45 -3.87 11.19
C CYS A 116 -1.54 -4.86 10.03
N GLU A 117 -2.67 -5.53 9.87
CA GLU A 117 -2.94 -6.36 8.69
C GLU A 117 -3.55 -5.51 7.58
N PHE A 118 -2.93 -5.53 6.41
CA PHE A 118 -3.46 -4.90 5.21
C PHE A 118 -4.07 -5.95 4.30
N LYS A 119 -5.30 -5.72 3.88
CA LYS A 119 -5.94 -6.44 2.77
C LYS A 119 -6.37 -5.45 1.72
N SER A 120 -5.83 -5.58 0.51
CA SER A 120 -6.13 -4.69 -0.62
C SER A 120 -6.67 -5.48 -1.81
N THR A 121 -7.71 -4.96 -2.46
CA THR A 121 -8.28 -5.53 -3.68
C THR A 121 -8.14 -4.51 -4.80
N TYR A 122 -7.47 -4.89 -5.88
CA TYR A 122 -7.23 -4.05 -7.05
C TYR A 122 -8.12 -4.51 -8.20
N LYS A 123 -8.81 -3.55 -8.82
CA LYS A 123 -9.82 -3.77 -9.85
C LYS A 123 -9.48 -2.92 -11.08
N ALA A 124 -8.87 -3.54 -12.09
CA ALA A 124 -8.62 -2.90 -13.38
C ALA A 124 -9.96 -2.55 -14.05
N LYS A 125 -10.03 -1.40 -14.72
CA LYS A 125 -11.23 -0.93 -15.44
C LYS A 125 -11.43 -1.63 -16.80
N LYS A 126 -10.52 -2.56 -17.15
CA LYS A 126 -10.59 -3.44 -18.32
C LYS A 126 -10.02 -4.83 -18.01
N PRO A 127 -10.34 -5.86 -18.79
CA PRO A 127 -9.67 -7.15 -18.70
C PRO A 127 -8.16 -7.03 -18.97
N VAL A 128 -7.35 -7.72 -18.17
CA VAL A 128 -5.88 -7.74 -18.29
C VAL A 128 -5.34 -9.16 -18.12
N LYS A 129 -4.10 -9.42 -18.54
CA LYS A 129 -3.46 -10.72 -18.28
C LYS A 129 -3.16 -10.85 -16.79
N MET A 130 -3.78 -11.85 -16.16
CA MET A 130 -3.63 -12.09 -14.73
C MET A 130 -2.25 -12.68 -14.41
N PRO A 131 -1.55 -12.17 -13.38
CA PRO A 131 -0.36 -12.82 -12.87
C PRO A 131 -0.71 -14.07 -12.06
N GLY A 132 0.24 -15.00 -11.99
CA GLY A 132 0.21 -16.07 -11.00
C GLY A 132 0.47 -15.56 -9.58
N TYR A 133 0.59 -16.49 -8.63
CA TYR A 133 0.98 -16.17 -7.26
C TYR A 133 2.39 -15.59 -7.22
N HIS A 134 2.56 -14.44 -6.56
CA HIS A 134 3.84 -13.74 -6.47
C HIS A 134 3.88 -12.82 -5.25
N TYR A 135 5.02 -12.17 -5.06
CA TYR A 135 5.26 -11.23 -3.98
C TYR A 135 5.70 -9.86 -4.51
N VAL A 136 5.49 -8.82 -3.71
CA VAL A 136 6.12 -7.52 -3.91
C VAL A 136 6.76 -7.09 -2.60
N ASP A 137 8.08 -6.89 -2.62
CA ASP A 137 8.82 -6.35 -1.50
C ASP A 137 8.82 -4.82 -1.58
N ARG A 138 8.64 -4.16 -0.44
CA ARG A 138 8.56 -2.71 -0.32
C ARG A 138 9.34 -2.16 0.85
N LYS A 139 9.89 -0.96 0.64
CA LYS A 139 10.38 -0.08 1.71
C LYS A 139 9.83 1.32 1.47
N LEU A 140 9.15 1.86 2.47
CA LEU A 140 8.58 3.21 2.46
C LEU A 140 9.20 4.03 3.59
N ASP A 141 9.85 5.11 3.23
CA ASP A 141 10.49 6.04 4.16
C ASP A 141 9.83 7.42 4.08
N VAL A 142 9.70 8.09 5.23
CA VAL A 142 9.50 9.55 5.27
C VAL A 142 10.89 10.16 5.27
N THR A 143 11.26 10.84 4.18
CA THR A 143 12.63 11.36 3.97
C THR A 143 12.80 12.76 4.53
N ASN A 144 11.73 13.55 4.55
CA ASN A 144 11.72 14.89 5.09
C ASN A 144 10.32 15.26 5.58
N HIS A 145 10.23 16.13 6.59
CA HIS A 145 8.97 16.72 7.02
C HIS A 145 9.21 17.99 7.84
N ASN A 146 8.22 18.87 7.88
CA ASN A 146 8.23 19.99 8.83
C ASN A 146 7.80 19.53 10.23
N LYS A 147 7.89 20.44 11.22
CA LYS A 147 7.71 20.13 12.65
C LYS A 147 6.37 19.44 12.98
N ASP A 148 5.31 19.77 12.26
CA ASP A 148 3.95 19.29 12.53
C ASP A 148 3.40 18.34 11.46
N TYR A 149 4.23 17.91 10.50
CA TYR A 149 3.87 17.03 9.39
C TYR A 149 2.78 17.59 8.46
N THR A 150 2.60 18.91 8.41
CA THR A 150 1.76 19.55 7.39
C THR A 150 2.45 19.57 6.01
N SER A 151 3.76 19.39 5.96
CA SER A 151 4.55 19.14 4.75
C SER A 151 5.43 17.90 4.95
N VAL A 152 5.36 16.94 4.02
CA VAL A 152 6.03 15.64 4.13
C VAL A 152 6.55 15.21 2.76
N GLU A 153 7.79 14.74 2.73
CA GLU A 153 8.41 14.06 1.59
C GLU A 153 8.56 12.57 1.92
N GLN A 154 8.34 11.72 0.92
CA GLN A 154 8.42 10.27 1.06
C GLN A 154 9.28 9.67 -0.05
N CYS A 155 9.84 8.49 0.22
CA CYS A 155 10.48 7.65 -0.79
C CYS A 155 9.98 6.21 -0.67
N GLU A 156 9.70 5.57 -1.80
CA GLU A 156 9.31 4.16 -1.85
C GLU A 156 10.10 3.41 -2.92
N ILE A 157 10.55 2.21 -2.57
CA ILE A 157 11.06 1.22 -3.52
C ILE A 157 10.14 0.01 -3.48
N SER A 158 9.71 -0.44 -4.67
CA SER A 158 8.75 -1.53 -4.86
C SER A 158 9.23 -2.50 -5.94
N ILE A 159 9.46 -3.77 -5.59
CA ILE A 159 9.99 -4.78 -6.53
C ILE A 159 9.17 -6.08 -6.43
N ALA A 160 8.61 -6.52 -7.55
CA ALA A 160 7.89 -7.78 -7.65
C ALA A 160 8.86 -8.94 -7.88
N ARG A 161 8.53 -10.12 -7.33
CA ARG A 161 9.29 -11.35 -7.51
C ARG A 161 8.43 -12.60 -7.35
N LYS A 162 8.94 -13.72 -7.84
CA LYS A 162 8.45 -15.07 -7.53
C LYS A 162 8.73 -15.43 -6.05
N PRO A 163 8.15 -16.54 -5.54
CA PRO A 163 8.57 -17.11 -4.26
C PRO A 163 10.09 -17.31 -4.21
N VAL A 164 10.72 -17.04 -3.06
CA VAL A 164 12.19 -17.20 -2.88
C VAL A 164 12.60 -18.67 -2.95
N VAL A 165 11.75 -19.54 -2.41
CA VAL A 165 11.84 -21.00 -2.49
C VAL A 165 10.60 -21.46 -3.25
N ALA A 166 10.80 -22.14 -4.37
CA ALA A 166 9.76 -22.54 -5.31
C ALA A 166 9.98 -23.97 -5.80
#